data_AF-A0A099JMC6-F1
#
_entry.id   AF-A0A099JMC6-F1
#
_cell.length_a   1.000
_cell.length_b   1.000
_cell.length_c   1.000
_cell.angle_alpha   90.00
_cell.angle_beta   90.00
_cell.angle_gamma   90.00
#
_symmetry.space_group_name_H-M   'P 1'
#
loop_
_entity.id
_entity.type
_entity.pdbx_description
1 polymer ?
#
loop_
_entity_poly.entity_id
_entity_poly.type
_entity_poly.pdbx_seq_one_letter_code
_entity_poly.pdbx_strand_id
1 'polypeptide(L)'
;MARSEILMKDAPARVKVFQELFAAPARVLVLRALLPRPLNYAELFAALGDVMSRPAIHGALVDLRALGYIEDDAPDDVIRRPSTTKLAARRDRITHDFGQALEYVLG
;
A
#
# COMPACT_ATOMS: atom_id res chain seq x y z
N MET A 1 -5.71 -27.50 8.00
CA MET A 1 -4.95 -26.25 8.09
C MET A 1 -4.15 -26.10 6.81
N ALA A 2 -4.27 -24.97 6.14
CA ALA A 2 -3.59 -24.73 4.87
C ALA A 2 -2.08 -24.57 5.12
N ARG A 3 -1.24 -25.07 4.22
CA ARG A 3 0.24 -24.99 4.31
C ARG A 3 0.74 -23.55 4.51
N SER A 4 -0.01 -22.55 4.06
CA SER A 4 0.23 -21.12 4.30
C SER A 4 0.13 -20.74 5.79
N GLU A 5 -0.84 -21.27 6.53
CA GLU A 5 -1.06 -20.92 7.95
C GLU A 5 0.11 -21.38 8.84
N ILE A 6 0.71 -22.52 8.52
CA ILE A 6 1.86 -23.06 9.27
C ILE A 6 3.12 -22.24 9.01
N LEU A 7 3.33 -21.82 7.75
CA LEU A 7 4.47 -20.97 7.39
C LEU A 7 4.39 -19.58 8.05
N MET A 8 3.19 -19.05 8.29
CA MET A 8 3.03 -17.66 8.78
C MET A 8 3.07 -17.50 10.29
N LYS A 9 2.96 -18.58 11.07
CA LYS A 9 2.89 -18.51 12.53
C LYS A 9 4.12 -17.81 13.11
N ASP A 10 5.30 -18.20 12.62
CA ASP A 10 6.61 -17.72 13.10
C ASP A 10 7.28 -16.71 12.16
N ALA A 11 6.55 -16.22 11.15
CA ALA A 11 7.09 -15.26 10.21
C ALA A 11 7.44 -13.92 10.91
N PRO A 12 8.56 -13.26 10.53
CA PRO A 12 8.89 -11.94 11.02
C PRO A 12 7.75 -10.93 10.80
N ALA A 13 7.59 -9.96 11.69
CA ALA A 13 6.51 -8.97 11.62
C ALA A 13 6.42 -8.26 10.25
N ARG A 14 7.57 -8.00 9.61
CA ARG A 14 7.66 -7.39 8.28
C ARG A 14 7.10 -8.28 7.17
N VAL A 15 7.34 -9.58 7.25
CA VAL A 15 6.80 -10.57 6.31
C VAL A 15 5.28 -10.64 6.44
N LYS A 16 4.75 -10.54 7.66
CA LYS A 16 3.29 -10.46 7.92
C LYS A 16 2.68 -9.19 7.32
N VAL A 17 3.31 -8.03 7.53
CA VAL A 17 2.89 -6.73 6.95
C VAL A 17 2.93 -6.75 5.41
N PHE A 18 3.94 -7.40 4.82
CA PHE A 18 4.01 -7.56 3.37
C PHE A 18 2.92 -8.49 2.84
N GLN A 19 2.56 -9.55 3.56
CA GLN A 19 1.45 -10.41 3.13
C GLN A 19 0.10 -9.73 3.27
N GLU A 20 -0.10 -8.98 4.35
CA GLU A 20 -1.27 -8.13 4.52
C GLU A 20 -1.40 -7.18 3.33
N LEU A 21 -0.30 -6.59 2.83
CA LEU A 21 -0.34 -5.77 1.61
C LEU A 21 -0.96 -6.52 0.42
N PHE A 22 -0.55 -7.76 0.14
CA PHE A 22 -1.02 -8.56 -1.01
C PHE A 22 -2.37 -9.23 -0.81
N ALA A 23 -2.86 -9.34 0.44
CA ALA A 23 -4.13 -10.00 0.74
C ALA A 23 -5.37 -9.27 0.15
N ALA A 24 -5.24 -7.99 -0.24
CA ALA A 24 -6.30 -7.27 -0.94
C ALA A 24 -5.80 -6.68 -2.26
N PRO A 25 -6.37 -7.08 -3.41
CA PRO A 25 -5.99 -6.57 -4.73
C PRO A 25 -6.05 -5.04 -4.84
N ALA A 26 -7.00 -4.41 -4.15
CA ALA A 26 -7.17 -2.96 -4.13
C ALA A 26 -5.90 -2.20 -3.70
N ARG A 27 -5.20 -2.70 -2.67
CA ARG A 27 -3.95 -2.10 -2.17
C ARG A 27 -2.84 -2.17 -3.22
N VAL A 28 -2.71 -3.33 -3.87
CA VAL A 28 -1.72 -3.55 -4.93
C VAL A 28 -1.96 -2.65 -6.13
N LEU A 29 -3.22 -2.48 -6.55
CA LEU A 29 -3.57 -1.60 -7.66
C LEU A 29 -3.28 -0.13 -7.36
N VAL A 30 -3.60 0.32 -6.14
CA VAL A 30 -3.26 1.69 -5.69
C VAL A 30 -1.75 1.90 -5.64
N LEU A 31 -0.99 0.97 -5.05
CA LEU A 31 0.47 1.07 -5.05
C LEU A 31 1.04 1.09 -6.48
N ARG A 32 0.55 0.22 -7.37
CA ARG A 32 1.00 0.20 -8.77
C ARG A 32 0.79 1.54 -9.46
N ALA A 33 -0.30 2.24 -9.17
CA ALA A 33 -0.56 3.58 -9.72
C ALA A 33 0.38 4.65 -9.14
N LEU A 34 0.73 4.55 -7.86
CA LEU A 34 1.59 5.51 -7.14
C LEU A 34 3.10 5.24 -7.31
N LEU A 35 3.48 4.01 -7.69
CA LEU A 35 4.88 3.62 -7.85
C LEU A 35 5.62 4.48 -8.88
N PRO A 36 5.09 4.81 -10.08
CA PRO A 36 5.81 5.62 -11.06
C PRO A 36 5.97 7.08 -10.66
N ARG A 37 4.94 7.68 -10.05
CA ARG A 37 4.94 9.10 -9.63
C ARG A 37 3.90 9.38 -8.54
N PRO A 38 4.07 10.44 -7.74
CA PRO A 38 3.05 10.90 -6.82
C PRO A 38 1.79 11.37 -7.56
N LEU A 39 0.61 11.05 -7.01
CA LEU A 39 -0.71 11.42 -7.56
C LEU A 39 -1.57 12.07 -6.48
N ASN A 40 -2.42 13.02 -6.84
CA ASN A 40 -3.51 13.44 -5.97
C ASN A 40 -4.74 12.52 -6.12
N TYR A 41 -5.77 12.74 -5.29
CA TYR A 41 -7.00 11.96 -5.32
C TYR A 41 -7.70 11.96 -6.68
N ALA A 42 -7.78 13.10 -7.35
CA ALA A 42 -8.45 13.22 -8.65
C ALA A 42 -7.71 12.42 -9.73
N GLU A 43 -6.38 12.54 -9.78
CA GLU A 43 -5.53 11.77 -10.70
C GLU A 43 -5.62 10.27 -10.42
N LEU A 44 -5.65 9.87 -9.15
CA LEU A 44 -5.76 8.47 -8.76
C LEU A 44 -7.12 7.88 -9.14
N PHE A 45 -8.21 8.63 -8.93
CA PHE A 45 -9.55 8.21 -9.36
C PHE A 45 -9.67 8.13 -10.89
N ALA A 46 -9.02 9.03 -11.63
CA ALA A 46 -8.97 8.94 -13.08
C ALA A 46 -8.17 7.72 -13.54
N ALA A 47 -7.04 7.41 -12.88
CA ALA A 47 -6.19 6.29 -13.24
C ALA A 47 -6.80 4.91 -12.93
N LEU A 48 -7.66 4.81 -11.91
CA LEU A 48 -8.19 3.54 -11.41
C LEU A 48 -9.72 3.41 -11.56
N GLY A 49 -10.41 4.44 -12.05
CA GLY A 49 -11.87 4.51 -12.06
C GLY A 49 -12.56 3.41 -12.87
N ASP A 50 -11.90 2.88 -13.91
CA ASP A 50 -12.43 1.82 -14.76
C ASP A 50 -12.33 0.42 -14.11
N VAL A 51 -11.46 0.28 -13.09
CA VAL A 51 -11.17 -1.01 -12.45
C VAL A 51 -11.62 -1.06 -10.98
N MET A 52 -11.81 0.09 -10.34
CA MET A 52 -12.12 0.19 -8.92
C MET A 52 -13.06 1.36 -8.62
N SER A 53 -13.98 1.14 -7.68
CA SER A 53 -14.85 2.18 -7.16
C SER A 53 -14.08 3.17 -6.28
N ARG A 54 -14.54 4.43 -6.20
CA ARG A 54 -13.94 5.45 -5.30
C ARG A 54 -13.86 4.99 -3.84
N PRO A 55 -14.89 4.34 -3.25
CA PRO A 55 -14.78 3.80 -1.90
C PRO A 55 -13.66 2.76 -1.75
N ALA A 56 -13.47 1.88 -2.74
CA ALA A 56 -12.40 0.89 -2.71
C ALA A 56 -11.01 1.54 -2.76
N ILE A 57 -10.86 2.59 -3.58
CA ILE A 57 -9.60 3.38 -3.65
C ILE A 57 -9.34 4.07 -2.31
N HIS A 58 -10.36 4.68 -1.70
CA HIS A 58 -10.23 5.30 -0.37
C HIS A 58 -9.85 4.30 0.72
N GLY A 59 -10.52 3.14 0.79
CA GLY A 59 -10.18 2.10 1.76
C GLY A 59 -8.74 1.63 1.62
N ALA A 60 -8.30 1.37 0.38
CA ALA A 60 -6.92 0.98 0.10
C ALA A 60 -5.90 2.05 0.53
N LEU A 61 -6.19 3.34 0.34
CA LEU A 61 -5.32 4.42 0.81
C LEU A 61 -5.20 4.47 2.33
N VAL A 62 -6.30 4.26 3.05
CA VAL A 62 -6.29 4.21 4.52
C VAL A 62 -5.42 3.06 5.01
N ASP A 63 -5.62 1.86 4.46
CA ASP A 63 -4.83 0.68 4.82
C ASP A 63 -3.34 0.88 4.51
N LEU A 64 -3.01 1.34 3.30
CA LEU A 64 -1.63 1.56 2.88
C LEU A 64 -0.90 2.59 3.74
N ARG A 65 -1.62 3.62 4.21
CA ARG A 65 -1.08 4.60 5.15
C ARG A 65 -0.82 3.97 6.51
N ALA A 66 -1.76 3.17 7.03
CA ALA A 66 -1.60 2.46 8.29
C ALA A 66 -0.42 1.47 8.25
N LEU A 67 -0.23 0.79 7.12
CA LEU A 67 0.92 -0.11 6.88
C LEU A 67 2.23 0.66 6.63
N GLY A 68 2.16 1.98 6.42
CA GLY A 68 3.30 2.87 6.19
C GLY A 68 3.89 2.80 4.80
N TYR A 69 3.15 2.30 3.81
CA TYR A 69 3.59 2.17 2.42
C TYR A 69 3.34 3.42 1.56
N ILE A 70 2.55 4.36 2.05
CA ILE A 70 2.33 5.65 1.41
C ILE A 70 2.61 6.80 2.37
N GLU A 71 3.01 7.90 1.79
CA GLU A 71 3.10 9.20 2.44
C GLU A 71 2.42 10.26 1.57
N ASP A 72 2.41 11.48 2.06
CA ASP A 72 1.81 12.60 1.39
C ASP A 72 2.57 13.89 1.69
N ASP A 73 2.25 14.93 0.93
CA ASP A 73 2.84 16.27 1.07
C ASP A 73 1.91 17.29 1.75
N ALA A 74 0.85 16.84 2.43
CA ALA A 74 -0.03 17.80 3.09
C ALA A 74 0.70 18.39 4.31
N PRO A 75 0.53 19.69 4.60
CA PRO A 75 1.07 20.28 5.81
C PRO A 75 0.55 19.57 7.06
N ASP A 76 1.39 19.39 8.08
CA ASP A 76 1.04 18.62 9.28
C ASP A 76 -0.04 19.31 10.15
N ASP A 77 -0.25 20.61 9.96
CA ASP A 77 -1.19 21.44 10.73
C ASP A 77 -2.62 21.43 10.16
N VAL A 78 -2.87 20.74 9.05
CA VAL A 78 -4.21 20.71 8.43
C VAL A 78 -5.08 19.58 8.97
N ILE A 79 -6.23 19.95 9.52
CA ILE A 79 -7.28 18.99 9.93
C ILE A 79 -7.84 18.25 8.72
N ARG A 80 -8.01 18.97 7.59
CA ARG A 80 -8.48 18.42 6.33
C ARG A 80 -7.43 18.60 5.25
N ARG A 81 -6.96 17.48 4.71
CA ARG A 81 -5.97 17.42 3.64
C ARG A 81 -6.51 18.12 2.38
N PRO A 82 -5.75 19.07 1.79
CA PRO A 82 -6.14 19.72 0.53
C PRO A 82 -6.36 18.70 -0.58
N SER A 83 -7.26 18.99 -1.52
CA SER A 83 -7.51 18.11 -2.67
C SER A 83 -6.31 17.95 -3.59
N THR A 84 -5.37 18.91 -3.54
CA THR A 84 -4.12 18.93 -4.29
C THR A 84 -3.02 18.08 -3.66
N THR A 85 -3.21 17.58 -2.43
CA THR A 85 -2.26 16.72 -1.71
C THR A 85 -1.82 15.58 -2.63
N LYS A 86 -0.51 15.47 -2.84
CA LYS A 86 0.11 14.36 -3.54
C LYS A 86 0.32 13.22 -2.55
N LEU A 87 -0.02 12.02 -3.00
CA LEU A 87 0.23 10.77 -2.33
C LEU A 87 1.41 10.11 -3.04
N ALA A 88 2.41 9.67 -2.29
CA ALA A 88 3.60 9.03 -2.82
C ALA A 88 3.79 7.63 -2.22
N ALA A 89 4.19 6.66 -3.03
CA ALA A 89 4.57 5.35 -2.55
C ALA A 89 5.98 5.40 -1.93
N ARG A 90 6.15 4.84 -0.73
CA ARG A 90 7.45 4.70 -0.06
C ARG A 90 8.24 3.55 -0.66
N ARG A 91 8.85 3.79 -1.82
CA ARG A 91 9.55 2.78 -2.63
C ARG A 91 10.61 2.00 -1.85
N ASP A 92 11.39 2.68 -1.02
CA ASP A 92 12.45 2.06 -0.22
C ASP A 92 11.87 1.02 0.74
N ARG A 93 10.78 1.37 1.43
CA ARG A 93 10.09 0.46 2.35
C ARG A 93 9.44 -0.71 1.62
N ILE A 94 8.77 -0.45 0.49
CA ILE A 94 8.15 -1.51 -0.32
C ILE A 94 9.21 -2.53 -0.77
N THR A 95 10.35 -2.04 -1.26
CA THR A 95 11.43 -2.90 -1.77
C THR A 95 12.10 -3.67 -0.64
N HIS A 96 12.36 -3.02 0.49
CA HIS A 96 12.90 -3.66 1.69
C HIS A 96 11.99 -4.78 2.20
N ASP A 97 10.70 -4.48 2.40
CA ASP A 97 9.74 -5.45 2.95
C ASP A 97 9.48 -6.59 1.94
N PHE A 98 9.53 -6.32 0.64
CA PHE A 98 9.51 -7.37 -0.39
C PHE A 98 10.74 -8.28 -0.32
N GLY A 99 11.93 -7.71 -0.20
CA GLY A 99 13.17 -8.49 -0.06
C GLY A 99 13.13 -9.42 1.15
N GLN A 100 12.68 -8.91 2.30
CA GLN A 100 12.50 -9.70 3.52
C GLN A 100 11.46 -10.82 3.35
N ALA A 101 10.37 -10.57 2.62
CA ALA A 101 9.39 -11.59 2.31
C ALA A 101 9.96 -12.67 1.36
N LEU A 102 10.78 -12.29 0.37
CA LEU A 102 11.43 -13.23 -0.52
C LEU A 102 12.46 -14.10 0.22
N GLU A 103 13.33 -13.50 1.03
CA GLU A 103 14.30 -14.21 1.88
C GLU A 103 13.59 -15.23 2.77
N TYR A 104 12.50 -14.83 3.42
CA TYR A 104 11.73 -15.75 4.26
C TYR A 104 11.14 -16.95 3.50
N VAL A 105 10.70 -16.74 2.26
CA VAL A 105 10.07 -17.78 1.44
C VAL A 105 11.09 -18.69 0.76
N LEU A 106 12.26 -18.15 0.39
CA LEU A 106 13.25 -18.84 -0.43
C LEU A 106 14.45 -19.37 0.37
N GLY A 107 14.71 -18.85 1.57
CA GLY A 107 15.89 -19.15 2.39
C GLY A 107 17.05 -18.19 2.12
#